data_AF-A0A835F5V8-F1
#
_entry.id   AF-A0A835F5V8-F1
#
_cell.length_a   1.000
_cell.length_b   1.000
_cell.length_c   1.000
_cell.angle_alpha   90.00
_cell.angle_beta   90.00
_cell.angle_gamma   90.00
#
_symmetry.space_group_name_H-M   'P 1'
#
loop_
_entity.id
_entity.type
_entity.pdbx_description
1 polymer ?
#
loop_
_entity_poly.entity_id
_entity_poly.type
_entity_poly.pdbx_seq_one_letter_code
_entity_poly.pdbx_strand_id
1 'polypeptide(L)'
;MGHDDLAAACYALPVLVALFTVRFFYVLWRSGQPSSRPQAAGLRCLIVLGSGGHTAEMMNIVTTLQKDRFTPRYYVAALTDNMSLQKAQVYEESLIQSGEKKTVENAHFMQIYRSREVGQSYITSIATTLLATLHAMWLVIRIRPQVIFCNGPGTCFPLCVSAFLLKVFGLGWSSIFYIESIARVKKLSLSGLLLYKLRIADQFFVQWPQLQQKYPRACYAGRLM
;
A
#
# COMPACT_ATOMS: atom_id res chain seq x y z
N MET A 1 -2.37 46.84 -11.94
CA MET A 1 -2.65 45.39 -11.80
C MET A 1 -1.52 44.76 -11.01
N GLY A 2 -1.42 45.03 -9.70
CA GLY A 2 -0.25 44.56 -8.93
C GLY A 2 -0.44 44.62 -7.41
N HIS A 3 -1.16 45.63 -6.90
CA HIS A 3 -1.52 45.69 -5.48
C HIS A 3 -2.69 44.78 -5.11
N ASP A 4 -3.72 44.71 -5.97
CA ASP A 4 -4.90 43.87 -5.72
C ASP A 4 -4.59 42.38 -5.82
N ASP A 5 -3.69 41.99 -6.74
CA ASP A 5 -3.24 40.60 -6.90
C ASP A 5 -2.39 40.14 -5.71
N LEU A 6 -1.57 41.03 -5.15
CA LEU A 6 -0.76 40.75 -3.96
C LEU A 6 -1.64 40.60 -2.71
N ALA A 7 -2.63 41.48 -2.54
CA ALA A 7 -3.60 41.39 -1.45
C ALA A 7 -4.43 40.10 -1.56
N ALA A 8 -4.93 39.76 -2.76
CA ALA A 8 -5.66 38.53 -3.00
C ALA A 8 -4.80 37.28 -2.72
N ALA A 9 -3.52 37.27 -3.12
CA ALA A 9 -2.59 36.18 -2.81
C ALA A 9 -2.34 36.05 -1.30
N CYS A 10 -2.22 37.16 -0.57
CA CYS A 10 -2.04 37.18 0.88
C CYS A 10 -3.22 36.59 1.65
N TYR A 11 -4.46 36.69 1.14
CA TYR A 11 -5.63 36.04 1.75
C TYR A 11 -5.90 34.63 1.22
N ALA A 12 -5.59 34.36 -0.05
CA ALA A 12 -5.80 33.04 -0.64
C ALA A 12 -4.85 31.97 -0.06
N LEU A 13 -3.57 32.30 0.15
CA LEU A 13 -2.59 31.37 0.70
C LEU A 13 -2.97 30.80 2.09
N PRO A 14 -3.30 31.61 3.11
CA PRO A 14 -3.68 31.09 4.41
C PRO A 14 -4.99 30.29 4.38
N VAL A 15 -5.95 30.67 3.52
CA VAL A 15 -7.19 29.89 3.34
C VAL A 15 -6.88 28.53 2.72
N LEU A 16 -6.03 28.46 1.70
CA LEU A 16 -5.62 27.18 1.10
C LEU A 16 -4.86 26.30 2.10
N VAL A 17 -3.97 26.87 2.91
CA VAL A 17 -3.26 26.15 3.98
C VAL A 17 -4.24 25.63 5.04
N ALA A 18 -5.21 26.45 5.44
CA ALA A 18 -6.27 26.02 6.38
C ALA A 18 -7.11 24.88 5.82
N LEU A 19 -7.56 24.97 4.56
CA LEU A 19 -8.30 23.90 3.90
C LEU A 19 -7.46 22.62 3.78
N PHE A 20 -6.18 22.74 3.43
CA PHE A 20 -5.27 21.60 3.35
C PHE A 20 -5.03 20.95 4.71
N THR A 21 -4.83 21.73 5.77
CA THR A 21 -4.64 21.19 7.13
C THR A 21 -5.90 20.52 7.64
N VAL A 22 -7.08 21.14 7.48
CA VAL A 22 -8.37 20.51 7.80
C VAL A 22 -8.53 19.20 7.03
N ARG A 23 -8.23 19.20 5.72
CA ARG A 23 -8.29 18.01 4.89
C ARG A 23 -7.32 16.92 5.36
N PHE A 24 -6.09 17.28 5.70
CA PHE A 24 -5.08 16.37 6.22
C PHE A 24 -5.54 15.70 7.52
N PHE A 25 -6.01 16.47 8.49
CA PHE A 25 -6.53 15.93 9.75
C PHE A 25 -7.80 15.11 9.56
N TYR A 26 -8.69 15.52 8.65
CA TYR A 26 -9.86 14.73 8.27
C TYR A 26 -9.45 13.36 7.69
N VAL A 27 -8.47 13.33 6.80
CA VAL A 27 -7.95 12.09 6.22
C VAL A 27 -7.32 11.22 7.29
N LEU A 28 -6.52 11.78 8.21
CA LEU A 28 -5.95 11.04 9.33
C LEU A 28 -7.01 10.47 10.27
N TRP A 29 -8.08 11.21 10.53
CA TRP A 29 -9.18 10.77 11.40
C TRP A 29 -10.03 9.68 10.75
N ARG A 30 -10.30 9.82 9.45
CA ARG A 30 -11.08 8.85 8.68
C ARG A 30 -10.26 7.63 8.25
N SER A 31 -8.94 7.73 8.21
CA SER A 31 -8.05 6.59 7.94
C SER A 31 -8.15 5.58 9.07
N GLY A 32 -8.54 4.34 8.74
CA GLY A 32 -8.81 3.27 9.70
C GLY A 32 -10.28 3.05 10.04
N GLN A 33 -11.20 3.91 9.58
CA GLN A 33 -12.63 3.58 9.61
C GLN A 33 -12.99 2.69 8.42
N PRO A 34 -13.83 1.65 8.60
CA PRO A 34 -14.31 0.83 7.50
C PRO A 34 -15.02 1.70 6.46
N SER A 35 -14.62 1.59 5.20
CA SER A 35 -15.34 2.26 4.11
C SER A 35 -16.70 1.58 3.94
N SER A 36 -17.78 2.27 4.32
CA SER A 36 -19.15 1.78 4.26
C SER A 36 -19.74 1.70 2.84
N ARG A 37 -18.92 1.83 1.78
CA ARG A 37 -19.44 1.81 0.40
C ARG A 37 -19.90 0.38 0.05
N PRO A 38 -21.21 0.16 -0.15
CA PRO A 38 -21.69 -1.07 -0.77
C PRO A 38 -21.26 -1.00 -2.23
N GLN A 39 -20.46 -1.95 -2.70
CA GLN A 39 -20.03 -1.95 -4.09
C GLN A 39 -20.46 -3.24 -4.77
N ALA A 40 -21.30 -3.07 -5.79
CA ALA A 40 -21.82 -4.12 -6.66
C ALA A 40 -20.80 -4.61 -7.70
N ALA A 41 -19.61 -3.99 -7.77
CA ALA A 41 -18.52 -4.33 -8.68
C ALA A 41 -17.22 -4.58 -7.90
N GLY A 42 -16.31 -5.36 -8.49
CA GLY A 42 -15.00 -5.68 -7.91
C GLY A 42 -14.15 -4.44 -7.59
N LEU A 43 -13.31 -4.58 -6.57
CA LEU A 43 -12.39 -3.54 -6.10
C LEU A 43 -11.05 -3.64 -6.83
N ARG A 44 -10.57 -2.51 -7.38
CA ARG A 44 -9.21 -2.42 -7.93
C ARG A 44 -8.20 -2.63 -6.80
N CYS A 45 -7.50 -3.74 -6.85
CA CYS A 45 -6.62 -4.21 -5.78
C CYS A 45 -5.16 -4.16 -6.23
N LEU A 46 -4.29 -3.56 -5.41
CA LEU A 46 -2.84 -3.55 -5.58
C LEU A 46 -2.21 -4.47 -4.55
N ILE A 47 -1.45 -5.48 -5.00
CA ILE A 47 -0.79 -6.46 -4.16
C ILE A 47 0.72 -6.26 -4.31
N VAL A 48 1.39 -5.92 -3.22
CA VAL A 48 2.84 -5.73 -3.20
C VAL A 48 3.52 -7.02 -2.81
N LEU A 49 4.35 -7.55 -3.71
CA LEU A 49 5.14 -8.76 -3.52
C LEU A 49 6.56 -8.39 -3.03
N GLY A 50 7.07 -9.19 -2.10
CA GLY A 50 8.44 -9.08 -1.58
C GLY A 50 9.26 -10.32 -1.89
N SER A 51 10.57 -10.17 -2.11
CA SER A 51 11.44 -11.29 -2.45
C SER A 51 11.42 -12.44 -1.43
N GLY A 52 11.37 -13.68 -1.93
CA GLY A 52 11.49 -14.89 -1.11
C GLY A 52 10.25 -15.18 -0.27
N GLY A 53 10.44 -15.34 1.04
CA GLY A 53 9.36 -15.71 1.98
C GLY A 53 8.20 -14.73 1.99
N HIS A 54 8.45 -13.43 1.80
CA HIS A 54 7.40 -12.42 1.74
C HIS A 54 6.41 -12.61 0.58
N THR A 55 6.87 -13.16 -0.56
CA THR A 55 5.96 -13.50 -1.66
C THR A 55 5.11 -14.69 -1.30
N ALA A 56 5.68 -15.74 -0.72
CA ALA A 56 4.90 -16.91 -0.29
C ALA A 56 3.81 -16.51 0.71
N GLU A 57 4.17 -15.70 1.71
CA GLU A 57 3.24 -15.09 2.66
C GLU A 57 2.10 -14.34 1.97
N MET A 58 2.42 -13.46 1.01
CA MET A 58 1.41 -12.67 0.30
C MET A 58 0.52 -13.55 -0.58
N MET A 59 1.09 -14.55 -1.26
CA MET A 59 0.31 -15.46 -2.09
C MET A 59 -0.66 -16.32 -1.25
N ASN A 60 -0.28 -16.77 -0.05
CA ASN A 60 -1.19 -17.47 0.87
C ASN A 60 -2.40 -16.59 1.29
N ILE A 61 -2.17 -15.28 1.46
CA ILE A 61 -3.27 -14.35 1.72
C ILE A 61 -4.17 -14.23 0.49
N VAL A 62 -3.57 -14.03 -0.69
CA VAL A 62 -4.29 -13.86 -1.95
C VAL A 62 -5.14 -15.09 -2.29
N THR A 63 -4.68 -16.30 -1.96
CA THR A 63 -5.44 -17.53 -2.18
C THR A 63 -6.69 -17.63 -1.31
N THR A 64 -6.63 -17.04 -0.11
CA THR A 64 -7.72 -17.05 0.87
C THR A 64 -8.68 -15.86 0.70
N LEU A 65 -8.21 -14.77 0.07
CA LEU A 65 -9.04 -13.61 -0.22
C LEU A 65 -10.16 -13.97 -1.22
N GLN A 66 -11.37 -13.43 -0.99
CA GLN A 66 -12.51 -13.61 -1.87
C GLN A 66 -12.22 -12.99 -3.25
N LYS A 67 -11.82 -13.82 -4.21
CA LYS A 67 -11.28 -13.44 -5.53
C LYS A 67 -12.21 -12.51 -6.30
N ASP A 68 -13.51 -12.75 -6.24
CA ASP A 68 -14.52 -11.99 -6.99
C ASP A 68 -14.66 -10.54 -6.51
N ARG A 69 -14.28 -10.26 -5.26
CA ARG A 69 -14.39 -8.92 -4.67
C ARG A 69 -13.22 -8.01 -5.04
N PHE A 70 -12.09 -8.55 -5.47
CA PHE A 70 -10.84 -7.80 -5.65
C PHE A 70 -10.34 -7.82 -7.09
N THR A 71 -11.23 -7.63 -8.06
CA THR A 71 -10.90 -7.54 -9.49
C THR A 71 -11.08 -6.10 -10.00
N PRO A 72 -10.15 -5.56 -10.82
CA PRO A 72 -8.84 -6.08 -11.25
C PRO A 72 -7.76 -6.14 -10.16
N ARG A 73 -6.78 -7.05 -10.34
CA ARG A 73 -5.63 -7.28 -9.46
C ARG A 73 -4.35 -6.80 -10.12
N TYR A 74 -3.59 -5.96 -9.40
CA TYR A 74 -2.30 -5.45 -9.84
C TYR A 74 -1.22 -5.99 -8.91
N TYR A 75 -0.34 -6.85 -9.40
CA TYR A 75 0.81 -7.37 -8.68
C TYR A 75 2.01 -6.48 -8.94
N VAL A 76 2.66 -6.01 -7.87
CA VAL A 76 3.86 -5.17 -7.95
C VAL A 76 5.01 -5.83 -7.21
N ALA A 77 6.13 -6.05 -7.89
CA ALA A 77 7.37 -6.54 -7.27
C ALA A 77 8.55 -5.61 -7.57
N ALA A 78 9.66 -5.79 -6.85
CA ALA A 78 10.90 -5.07 -7.15
C ALA A 78 11.41 -5.44 -8.56
N LEU A 79 12.04 -4.50 -9.26
CA LEU A 79 12.69 -4.77 -10.56
C LEU A 79 13.74 -5.90 -10.49
N THR A 80 14.40 -6.05 -9.34
CA THR A 80 15.39 -7.09 -9.10
C THR A 80 14.79 -8.45 -8.74
N ASP A 81 13.46 -8.56 -8.70
CA ASP A 81 12.73 -9.74 -8.20
C ASP A 81 11.69 -10.26 -9.21
N ASN A 82 12.19 -10.81 -10.31
CA ASN A 82 11.35 -11.40 -11.36
C ASN A 82 10.68 -12.71 -10.93
N MET A 83 11.31 -13.47 -10.03
CA MET A 83 10.79 -14.75 -9.55
C MET A 83 9.46 -14.57 -8.81
N SER A 84 9.28 -13.47 -8.08
CA SER A 84 8.04 -13.19 -7.37
C SER A 84 6.88 -12.89 -8.31
N LEU A 85 7.12 -12.15 -9.41
CA LEU A 85 6.09 -11.92 -10.42
C LEU A 85 5.72 -13.21 -11.17
N GLN A 86 6.72 -14.04 -11.51
CA GLN A 86 6.46 -15.34 -12.15
C GLN A 86 5.60 -16.24 -11.26
N LYS A 87 5.84 -16.27 -9.94
CA LYS A 87 4.98 -17.02 -9.00
C LYS A 87 3.53 -16.52 -9.01
N ALA A 88 3.32 -15.21 -9.06
CA ALA A 88 1.97 -14.64 -9.15
C ALA A 88 1.31 -14.93 -10.51
N GLN A 89 2.08 -14.93 -11.61
CA GLN A 89 1.60 -15.32 -12.94
C GLN A 89 1.13 -16.77 -12.98
N VAL A 90 1.97 -17.71 -12.54
CA VAL A 90 1.63 -19.14 -12.48
C VAL A 90 0.39 -19.37 -11.61
N TYR A 91 0.27 -18.64 -10.50
CA TYR A 91 -0.92 -18.71 -9.65
C TYR A 91 -2.18 -18.24 -10.40
N GLU A 92 -2.14 -17.06 -11.03
CA GLU A 92 -3.27 -16.56 -11.82
C GLU A 92 -3.61 -17.50 -12.98
N GLU A 93 -2.62 -18.07 -13.67
CA GLU A 93 -2.79 -19.07 -14.73
C GLU A 93 -3.49 -20.35 -14.25
N SER A 94 -3.15 -20.82 -13.05
CA SER A 94 -3.80 -21.99 -12.44
C SER A 94 -5.30 -21.77 -12.14
N LEU A 95 -5.70 -20.52 -11.90
CA LEU A 95 -7.11 -20.14 -11.75
C LEU A 95 -7.88 -20.19 -13.07
N ILE A 96 -7.20 -19.90 -14.18
CA ILE A 96 -7.79 -20.00 -15.54
C ILE A 96 -8.15 -21.45 -15.87
N GLN A 97 -7.21 -22.36 -15.58
CA GLN A 97 -7.35 -23.78 -15.91
C GLN A 97 -8.43 -24.49 -15.10
N SER A 98 -8.72 -24.01 -13.88
CA SER A 98 -9.77 -24.56 -13.01
C SER A 98 -11.20 -24.11 -13.36
N GLY A 99 -11.39 -23.34 -14.44
CA GLY A 99 -12.71 -22.99 -14.97
C GLY A 99 -13.32 -21.70 -14.40
N GLU A 100 -12.60 -20.94 -13.57
CA GLU A 100 -12.96 -19.58 -13.12
C GLU A 100 -12.73 -18.54 -14.25
N LYS A 101 -13.27 -18.79 -15.45
CA LYS A 101 -13.02 -18.01 -16.69
C LYS A 101 -13.39 -16.52 -16.64
N LYS A 102 -14.18 -16.06 -15.66
CA LYS A 102 -14.63 -14.66 -15.56
C LYS A 102 -13.68 -13.73 -14.79
N THR A 103 -12.76 -14.26 -14.00
CA THR A 103 -11.98 -13.49 -13.02
C THR A 103 -10.59 -13.08 -13.51
N VAL A 104 -10.22 -13.54 -14.71
CA VAL A 104 -8.83 -13.66 -15.20
C VAL A 104 -8.36 -12.53 -16.11
N GLU A 105 -9.25 -11.87 -16.85
CA GLU A 105 -8.84 -10.84 -17.84
C GLU A 105 -8.24 -9.56 -17.21
N ASN A 106 -8.11 -9.52 -15.89
CA ASN A 106 -7.90 -8.32 -15.12
C ASN A 106 -6.74 -8.45 -14.10
N ALA A 107 -5.81 -9.38 -14.33
CA ALA A 107 -4.55 -9.46 -13.60
C ALA A 107 -3.43 -8.72 -14.36
N HIS A 108 -2.77 -7.78 -13.70
CA HIS A 108 -1.67 -7.01 -14.27
C HIS A 108 -0.42 -7.14 -13.40
N PHE A 109 0.73 -7.28 -14.05
CA PHE A 109 2.02 -7.44 -13.38
C PHE A 109 2.88 -6.22 -13.68
N MET A 110 3.40 -5.59 -12.63
CA MET A 110 4.16 -4.35 -12.73
C MET A 110 5.38 -4.42 -11.83
N GLN A 111 6.37 -3.59 -12.15
CA GLN A 111 7.62 -3.53 -11.40
C GLN A 111 7.82 -2.15 -10.79
N ILE A 112 8.54 -2.11 -9.67
CA ILE A 112 8.91 -0.88 -8.98
C ILE A 112 10.41 -0.89 -8.61
N TYR A 113 11.03 0.29 -8.60
CA TYR A 113 12.37 0.46 -8.04
C TYR A 113 12.41 0.04 -6.56
N ARG A 114 13.52 -0.61 -6.19
CA ARG A 114 13.75 -0.99 -4.80
C ARG A 114 14.16 0.24 -4.00
N SER A 115 13.55 0.44 -2.84
CA SER A 115 13.86 1.59 -1.97
C SER A 115 15.27 1.50 -1.39
N ARG A 116 15.75 0.27 -1.15
CA ARG A 116 17.08 0.00 -0.63
C ARG A 116 17.58 -1.34 -1.14
N GLU A 117 18.80 -1.38 -1.66
CA GLU A 117 19.48 -2.62 -2.00
C GLU A 117 20.16 -3.27 -0.78
N VAL A 118 20.37 -4.59 -0.84
CA VAL A 118 21.00 -5.34 0.25
C VAL A 118 22.42 -4.83 0.44
N GLY A 119 22.76 -4.39 1.66
CA GLY A 119 24.08 -3.84 1.99
C GLY A 119 24.23 -2.33 1.78
N GLN A 120 23.21 -1.64 1.26
CA GLN A 120 23.25 -0.19 1.07
C GLN A 120 23.17 0.58 2.41
N SER A 121 23.94 1.66 2.53
CA SER A 121 23.93 2.53 3.71
C SER A 121 22.60 3.26 3.86
N TYR A 122 22.17 3.51 5.11
CA TYR A 122 20.88 4.18 5.38
C TYR A 122 20.78 5.58 4.76
N ILE A 123 21.89 6.30 4.63
CA ILE A 123 21.93 7.66 4.05
C ILE A 123 21.69 7.60 2.55
N THR A 124 22.45 6.77 1.82
CA THR A 124 22.25 6.61 0.36
C THR A 124 20.90 6.00 0.04
N SER A 125 20.33 5.22 0.97
CA SER A 125 18.98 4.66 0.85
C SER A 125 17.89 5.74 0.79
N ILE A 126 18.12 6.94 1.31
CA ILE A 126 17.13 8.03 1.25
C ILE A 126 16.90 8.44 -0.21
N ALA A 127 17.98 8.64 -0.98
CA ALA A 127 17.87 9.04 -2.38
C ALA A 127 17.16 7.97 -3.23
N THR A 128 17.52 6.69 -3.04
CA THR A 128 16.85 5.58 -3.75
C THR A 128 15.40 5.42 -3.31
N THR A 129 15.08 5.68 -2.05
CA THR A 129 13.69 5.68 -1.55
C THR A 129 12.89 6.83 -2.16
N LEU A 130 13.45 8.02 -2.31
CA LEU A 130 12.78 9.15 -2.97
C LEU A 130 12.49 8.83 -4.44
N LEU A 131 13.46 8.30 -5.17
CA LEU A 131 13.27 7.87 -6.56
C LEU A 131 12.19 6.79 -6.67
N ALA A 132 12.23 5.78 -5.78
CA ALA A 132 11.20 4.76 -5.71
C ALA A 132 9.81 5.34 -5.36
N THR A 133 9.75 6.42 -4.56
CA THR A 133 8.51 7.12 -4.21
C THR A 133 7.94 7.90 -5.39
N LEU A 134 8.77 8.56 -6.19
CA LEU A 134 8.30 9.22 -7.41
C LEU A 134 7.72 8.21 -8.42
N HIS A 135 8.42 7.08 -8.61
CA HIS A 135 7.93 6.01 -9.47
C HIS A 135 6.66 5.35 -8.91
N ALA A 136 6.61 5.12 -7.59
CA ALA A 136 5.41 4.65 -6.90
C ALA A 136 4.22 5.61 -7.08
N MET A 137 4.47 6.91 -6.98
CA MET A 137 3.43 7.92 -7.14
C MET A 137 2.84 7.88 -8.54
N TRP A 138 3.68 7.82 -9.57
CA TRP A 138 3.21 7.65 -10.95
C TRP A 138 2.37 6.37 -11.10
N LEU A 139 2.82 5.26 -10.53
CA LEU A 139 2.13 3.97 -10.59
C LEU A 139 0.75 4.02 -9.91
N VAL A 140 0.67 4.56 -8.70
CA VAL A 140 -0.58 4.67 -7.94
C VAL A 140 -1.56 5.64 -8.61
N ILE A 141 -1.08 6.74 -9.20
CA ILE A 141 -1.93 7.66 -9.98
C ILE A 141 -2.51 6.97 -11.21
N ARG A 142 -1.71 6.15 -11.91
CA ARG A 142 -2.15 5.43 -13.12
C ARG A 142 -3.16 4.33 -12.80
N ILE A 143 -2.89 3.52 -11.78
CA ILE A 143 -3.73 2.38 -11.41
C ILE A 143 -5.00 2.84 -10.66
N ARG A 144 -4.89 3.90 -9.84
CA ARG A 144 -5.90 4.33 -8.86
C ARG A 144 -6.49 3.16 -8.05
N PRO A 145 -5.64 2.45 -7.28
CA PRO A 145 -6.07 1.30 -6.51
C PRO A 145 -7.03 1.75 -5.39
N GLN A 146 -8.08 0.98 -5.15
CA GLN A 146 -9.01 1.21 -4.05
C GLN A 146 -8.55 0.48 -2.79
N VAL A 147 -7.81 -0.61 -2.95
CA VAL A 147 -7.26 -1.43 -1.88
C VAL A 147 -5.80 -1.74 -2.19
N ILE A 148 -4.94 -1.62 -1.17
CA ILE A 148 -3.53 -1.97 -1.25
C ILE A 148 -3.22 -2.99 -0.17
N PHE A 149 -2.76 -4.17 -0.56
CA PHE A 149 -2.20 -5.18 0.35
C PHE A 149 -0.69 -5.16 0.27
N CYS A 150 -0.05 -5.08 1.43
CA CYS A 150 1.39 -5.13 1.54
C CYS A 150 1.81 -5.89 2.80
N ASN A 151 2.92 -6.64 2.70
CA ASN A 151 3.64 -7.09 3.87
C ASN A 151 4.94 -6.27 4.03
N GLY A 152 5.85 -6.71 4.89
CA GLY A 152 6.96 -5.90 5.38
C GLY A 152 8.16 -5.56 4.47
N PRO A 153 8.31 -5.89 3.15
CA PRO A 153 9.50 -5.46 2.42
C PRO A 153 9.59 -3.94 2.32
N GLY A 154 10.81 -3.42 2.16
CA GLY A 154 11.05 -1.98 1.98
C GLY A 154 10.30 -1.37 0.78
N THR A 155 10.01 -2.17 -0.24
CA THR A 155 9.28 -1.77 -1.45
C THR A 155 7.83 -1.35 -1.21
N CYS A 156 7.20 -1.80 -0.13
CA CYS A 156 5.83 -1.41 0.17
C CYS A 156 5.71 0.04 0.65
N PHE A 157 6.75 0.57 1.30
CA PHE A 157 6.70 1.87 1.96
C PHE A 157 6.44 3.01 0.95
N PRO A 158 7.18 3.13 -0.18
CA PRO A 158 6.90 4.17 -1.18
C PRO A 158 5.48 4.12 -1.76
N LEU A 159 4.93 2.93 -2.00
CA LEU A 159 3.57 2.75 -2.53
C LEU A 159 2.52 3.21 -1.53
N CYS A 160 2.68 2.85 -0.25
CA CYS A 160 1.77 3.25 0.82
C CYS A 160 1.81 4.77 1.05
N VAL A 161 3.01 5.36 1.08
CA VAL A 161 3.19 6.82 1.19
C VAL A 161 2.53 7.53 0.02
N SER A 162 2.75 7.05 -1.21
CA SER A 162 2.15 7.64 -2.42
C SER A 162 0.62 7.59 -2.37
N ALA A 163 0.05 6.45 -2.01
CA ALA A 163 -1.40 6.30 -1.88
C ALA A 163 -1.99 7.21 -0.79
N PHE A 164 -1.30 7.37 0.34
CA PHE A 164 -1.71 8.28 1.39
C PHE A 164 -1.64 9.75 0.94
N LEU A 165 -0.57 10.15 0.23
CA LEU A 165 -0.47 11.51 -0.32
C LEU A 165 -1.64 11.80 -1.26
N LEU A 166 -1.99 10.88 -2.17
CA LEU A 166 -3.16 11.06 -3.05
C LEU A 166 -4.48 11.16 -2.27
N LYS A 167 -4.61 10.44 -1.14
CA LYS A 167 -5.75 10.54 -0.22
C LYS A 167 -5.86 11.95 0.40
N VAL A 168 -4.72 12.50 0.85
CA VAL A 168 -4.61 13.86 1.39
C VAL A 168 -4.97 14.91 0.32
N PHE A 169 -4.40 14.80 -0.88
CA PHE A 169 -4.69 15.71 -2.00
C PHE A 169 -6.08 15.54 -2.62
N GLY A 170 -6.86 14.55 -2.18
CA GLY A 170 -8.22 14.30 -2.69
C GLY A 170 -8.27 13.69 -4.10
N LEU A 171 -7.15 13.20 -4.62
CA LEU A 171 -7.02 12.64 -5.97
C LEU A 171 -7.46 11.17 -6.06
N GLY A 172 -7.61 10.49 -4.93
CA GLY A 172 -8.10 9.12 -4.85
C GLY A 172 -8.14 8.61 -3.41
N TRP A 173 -9.08 7.70 -3.11
CA TRP A 173 -9.15 7.05 -1.80
C TRP A 173 -8.72 5.60 -1.91
N SER A 174 -7.54 5.29 -1.36
CA SER A 174 -7.00 3.93 -1.27
C SER A 174 -7.01 3.46 0.18
N SER A 175 -7.55 2.28 0.43
CA SER A 175 -7.51 1.62 1.73
C SER A 175 -6.25 0.76 1.82
N ILE A 176 -5.37 1.06 2.76
CA ILE A 176 -4.07 0.42 2.91
C ILE A 176 -4.16 -0.63 4.02
N PHE A 177 -4.00 -1.89 3.64
CA PHE A 177 -3.96 -3.05 4.53
C PHE A 177 -2.52 -3.54 4.61
N TYR A 178 -1.88 -3.25 5.74
CA TYR A 178 -0.54 -3.71 6.03
C TYR A 178 -0.59 -4.96 6.91
N ILE A 179 0.09 -6.03 6.49
CA ILE A 179 0.15 -7.30 7.21
C ILE A 179 1.61 -7.57 7.58
N GLU A 180 1.93 -7.52 8.87
CA GLU A 180 3.29 -7.82 9.31
C GLU A 180 3.64 -9.28 9.07
N SER A 181 4.89 -9.53 8.66
CA SER A 181 5.39 -10.87 8.34
C SER A 181 5.42 -11.78 9.57
N ILE A 182 5.21 -13.08 9.35
CA ILE A 182 5.18 -14.09 10.42
C ILE A 182 6.53 -14.20 11.14
N ALA A 183 7.62 -13.90 10.44
CA ALA A 183 8.98 -13.90 11.00
C ALA A 183 9.18 -12.83 12.09
N ARG A 184 8.29 -11.83 12.19
CA ARG A 184 8.40 -10.73 13.15
C ARG A 184 7.63 -11.04 14.43
N VAL A 185 8.29 -11.73 15.36
CA VAL A 185 7.67 -12.12 16.65
C VAL A 185 7.77 -11.01 17.71
N LYS A 186 8.95 -10.40 17.87
CA LYS A 186 9.26 -9.50 19.00
C LYS A 186 9.14 -8.00 18.67
N LYS A 187 9.42 -7.62 17.43
CA LYS A 187 9.46 -6.22 16.97
C LYS A 187 8.94 -6.13 15.54
N LEU A 188 8.22 -5.06 15.22
CA LEU A 188 7.78 -4.74 13.86
C LEU A 188 8.98 -4.61 12.91
N SER A 189 8.75 -4.80 11.61
CA SER A 189 9.73 -4.43 10.60
C SER A 189 9.93 -2.91 10.56
N LEU A 190 10.98 -2.42 9.91
CA LEU A 190 11.20 -0.97 9.79
C LEU A 190 10.05 -0.32 9.01
N SER A 191 9.64 -0.93 7.89
CA SER A 191 8.48 -0.49 7.11
C SER A 191 7.20 -0.48 7.94
N GLY A 192 6.92 -1.57 8.67
CA GLY A 192 5.76 -1.66 9.54
C GLY A 192 5.77 -0.64 10.67
N LEU A 193 6.93 -0.40 11.28
CA LEU A 193 7.08 0.61 12.33
C LEU A 193 6.83 2.02 11.80
N LEU A 194 7.34 2.36 10.60
CA LEU A 194 7.11 3.65 9.96
C LEU A 194 5.63 3.83 9.60
N LEU A 195 5.02 2.86 8.93
CA LEU A 195 3.60 2.91 8.57
C LEU A 195 2.69 3.02 9.80
N TYR A 196 3.04 2.29 10.86
CA TYR A 196 2.31 2.36 12.14
C TYR A 196 2.43 3.75 12.77
N LYS A 197 3.65 4.28 12.91
CA LYS A 197 3.90 5.58 13.55
C LYS A 197 3.29 6.75 12.77
N LEU A 198 3.43 6.73 11.44
CA LEU A 198 2.93 7.77 10.55
C LEU A 198 1.41 7.69 10.31
N ARG A 199 0.74 6.64 10.83
CA ARG A 199 -0.70 6.40 10.63
C ARG A 199 -1.11 6.34 9.15
N ILE A 200 -0.24 5.77 8.32
CA ILE A 200 -0.46 5.65 6.88
C ILE A 200 -1.34 4.43 6.56
N ALA A 201 -1.12 3.32 7.28
CA ALA A 201 -1.94 2.12 7.12
C ALA A 201 -3.32 2.33 7.77
N ASP A 202 -4.38 2.08 7.01
CA ASP A 202 -5.75 2.10 7.52
C ASP A 202 -6.00 0.91 8.43
N GLN A 203 -5.55 -0.28 7.99
CA GLN A 203 -5.63 -1.51 8.77
C GLN A 203 -4.22 -2.09 8.91
N PHE A 204 -3.83 -2.39 10.15
CA PHE A 204 -2.52 -2.90 10.48
C PHE A 204 -2.66 -4.24 11.18
N PHE A 205 -2.29 -5.34 10.52
CA PHE A 205 -2.40 -6.68 11.08
C PHE A 205 -1.07 -7.20 11.59
N VAL A 206 -1.12 -7.86 12.75
CA VAL A 206 0.00 -8.58 13.36
C VAL A 206 -0.39 -10.03 13.63
N GLN A 207 0.59 -10.92 13.53
CA GLN A 207 0.38 -12.36 13.68
C GLN A 207 0.71 -12.90 15.06
N TRP A 208 1.26 -12.05 15.93
CA TRP A 208 1.71 -12.42 17.28
C TRP A 208 1.01 -11.57 18.33
N PRO A 209 0.43 -12.17 19.38
CA PRO A 209 -0.30 -11.41 20.41
C PRO A 209 0.62 -10.46 21.19
N GLN A 210 1.90 -10.80 21.34
CA GLN A 210 2.89 -9.94 22.00
C GLN A 210 3.09 -8.61 21.25
N LEU A 211 2.98 -8.62 19.92
CA LEU A 211 3.02 -7.39 19.13
C LEU A 211 1.75 -6.57 19.31
N GLN A 212 0.58 -7.19 19.37
CA GLN A 212 -0.67 -6.48 19.63
C GLN A 212 -0.64 -5.77 20.98
N GLN A 213 -0.16 -6.45 22.04
CA GLN A 213 0.00 -5.85 23.36
C GLN A 213 0.90 -4.60 23.34
N LYS A 214 1.97 -4.63 22.54
CA LYS A 214 2.90 -3.50 22.40
C LYS A 214 2.37 -2.40 21.47
N TYR A 215 1.52 -2.76 20.52
CA TYR A 215 1.00 -1.88 19.48
C TYR A 215 -0.53 -2.00 19.43
N PRO A 216 -1.26 -1.30 20.33
CA PRO A 216 -2.69 -1.53 20.54
C PRO A 216 -3.58 -1.16 19.34
N ARG A 217 -3.07 -0.38 18.37
CA ARG A 217 -3.79 -0.10 17.12
C ARG A 217 -3.66 -1.22 16.08
N ALA A 218 -2.78 -2.18 16.31
CA ALA A 218 -2.65 -3.33 15.44
C ALA A 218 -3.77 -4.33 15.75
N CYS A 219 -4.37 -4.90 14.71
CA CYS A 219 -5.32 -5.99 14.82
C CYS A 219 -4.56 -7.32 14.82
N TYR A 220 -4.76 -8.13 15.86
CA TYR A 220 -4.23 -9.49 15.86
C TYR A 220 -5.07 -10.37 14.94
N ALA A 221 -4.43 -10.95 13.92
CA ALA A 221 -5.10 -11.78 12.93
C ALA A 221 -4.76 -13.27 13.06
N GLY A 222 -3.95 -13.66 14.05
CA GLY A 222 -3.47 -15.03 14.18
C GLY A 222 -2.42 -15.40 13.13
N ARG A 223 -2.20 -16.70 12.95
CA ARG A 223 -1.27 -17.24 11.94
C ARG A 223 -2.02 -17.30 10.62
N LEU A 224 -1.97 -16.20 9.87
CA LEU A 224 -2.62 -16.06 8.57
C LEU A 224 -1.87 -16.78 7.44
N MET A 225 -0.65 -17.26 7.70
CA MET A 225 0.33 -17.72 6.71
C MET A 225 0.89 -19.09 7.02
#